data_AF-A0A661SHN3-F1
#
_entry.id   AF-A0A661SHN3-F1
#
_cell.length_a   1.000
_cell.length_b   1.000
_cell.length_c   1.000
_cell.angle_alpha   90.00
_cell.angle_beta   90.00
_cell.angle_gamma   90.00
#
_symmetry.space_group_name_H-M   'P 1'
#
loop_
_entity.id
_entity.type
_entity.pdbx_description
1 polymer ?
#
loop_
_entity_poly.entity_id
_entity_poly.type
_entity_poly.pdbx_seq_one_letter_code
_entity_poly.pdbx_strand_id
1 'polypeptide(L)'
;MPISETFKGRLFPTLKEIAEHFGTPFHIYDETGIRETGQTLKDAFSDVKDFREYFAVKALPNPRILEIMKEMGFGFDCSSIPELLLSRMAGGRGEDIIFTSNNTSPEEFKVAAADGGCILNLDDVTLIPKVPELPEFIY
;
A
#
# COMPACT_ATOMS: atom_id res chain seq x y z
N MET A 1 -2.41 -18.72 2.46
CA MET A 1 -3.69 -18.90 3.17
C MET A 1 -4.59 -19.79 2.33
N PRO A 2 -5.34 -20.73 2.93
CA PRO A 2 -6.34 -21.48 2.18
C PRO A 2 -7.42 -20.53 1.68
N ILE A 3 -7.92 -20.77 0.46
CA ILE A 3 -9.10 -20.09 -0.07
C ILE A 3 -10.30 -20.32 0.85
N SER A 4 -11.01 -19.25 1.23
CA SER A 4 -12.17 -19.34 2.12
C SER A 4 -13.32 -20.13 1.47
N GLU A 5 -14.15 -20.79 2.27
CA GLU A 5 -15.32 -21.51 1.75
C GLU A 5 -16.30 -20.56 1.04
N THR A 6 -16.42 -19.32 1.53
CA THR A 6 -17.23 -18.27 0.89
C THR A 6 -16.69 -17.90 -0.49
N PHE A 7 -15.37 -17.75 -0.65
CA PHE A 7 -14.78 -17.47 -1.95
C PHE A 7 -14.88 -18.66 -2.90
N LYS A 8 -14.67 -19.90 -2.44
CA LYS A 8 -14.91 -21.12 -3.24
C LYS A 8 -16.34 -21.16 -3.79
N GLY A 9 -17.31 -20.90 -2.92
CA GLY A 9 -18.73 -20.90 -3.29
C GLY A 9 -19.08 -19.87 -4.37
N ARG A 10 -18.41 -18.71 -4.38
CA ARG A 10 -18.56 -17.69 -5.43
C ARG A 10 -17.79 -18.04 -6.70
N LEU A 11 -16.57 -18.59 -6.57
CA LEU A 11 -15.64 -18.76 -7.68
C LEU A 11 -15.91 -20.01 -8.52
N PHE A 12 -16.06 -21.17 -7.87
CA PHE A 12 -16.04 -22.46 -8.58
C PHE A 12 -17.18 -22.63 -9.59
N PRO A 13 -18.42 -22.15 -9.35
CA PRO A 13 -19.49 -22.24 -10.34
C PRO A 13 -19.18 -21.52 -11.66
N THR A 14 -18.38 -20.45 -11.64
CA THR A 14 -18.08 -19.61 -12.81
C THR A 14 -16.64 -19.74 -13.33
N LEU A 15 -15.77 -20.46 -12.60
CA LEU A 15 -14.33 -20.51 -12.87
C LEU A 15 -14.01 -20.97 -14.30
N LYS A 16 -14.76 -21.94 -14.83
CA LYS A 16 -14.58 -22.43 -16.20
C LYS A 16 -14.84 -21.33 -17.24
N GLU A 17 -15.94 -20.61 -17.10
CA GLU A 17 -16.31 -19.52 -18.01
C GLU A 17 -15.30 -18.37 -17.95
N ILE A 18 -14.83 -18.02 -16.75
CA ILE A 18 -13.77 -17.02 -16.56
C ILE A 18 -12.48 -17.46 -17.27
N ALA A 19 -12.07 -18.73 -17.11
CA ALA A 19 -10.87 -19.24 -17.72
C ALA A 19 -10.95 -19.31 -19.26
N GLU A 20 -12.12 -19.64 -19.81
CA GLU A 20 -12.37 -19.62 -21.26
C GLU A 20 -12.38 -18.18 -21.81
N HIS A 21 -12.94 -17.23 -21.05
CA HIS A 21 -13.04 -15.83 -21.48
C HIS A 21 -11.69 -15.10 -21.47
N PHE A 22 -10.94 -15.19 -20.38
CA PHE A 22 -9.67 -14.46 -20.23
C PHE A 22 -8.44 -15.22 -20.75
N GLY A 23 -8.56 -16.54 -20.94
CA GLY A 23 -7.43 -17.42 -21.23
C GLY A 23 -6.51 -17.58 -20.02
N THR A 24 -5.70 -18.64 -20.02
CA THR A 24 -4.80 -18.97 -18.89
C THR A 24 -3.33 -18.79 -19.25
N PRO A 25 -2.46 -18.38 -18.29
CA PRO A 25 -2.72 -18.17 -16.87
C PRO A 25 -3.14 -16.74 -16.50
N PHE A 26 -3.90 -16.60 -15.41
CA PHE A 26 -4.28 -15.31 -14.81
C PHE A 26 -4.41 -15.45 -13.28
N HIS A 27 -4.50 -14.30 -12.59
CA HIS A 27 -4.77 -14.23 -11.16
C HIS A 27 -6.20 -13.73 -10.91
N ILE A 28 -6.82 -14.22 -9.83
CA ILE A 28 -8.12 -13.74 -9.35
C ILE A 28 -7.93 -13.22 -7.94
N TYR A 29 -8.40 -12.00 -7.70
CA TYR A 29 -8.43 -11.38 -6.37
C TYR A 29 -9.87 -11.35 -5.86
N ASP A 30 -10.09 -11.82 -4.63
CA ASP A 30 -11.39 -11.73 -3.96
C ASP A 30 -11.48 -10.44 -3.16
N GLU A 31 -12.06 -9.39 -3.76
CA GLU A 31 -12.21 -8.09 -3.09
C GLU A 31 -12.97 -8.21 -1.76
N THR A 32 -13.96 -9.11 -1.68
CA THR A 32 -14.70 -9.36 -0.43
C THR A 32 -13.74 -9.82 0.67
N GLY A 33 -12.95 -10.88 0.42
CA GLY A 33 -11.98 -11.38 1.40
C GLY A 33 -10.88 -10.37 1.75
N ILE A 34 -10.45 -9.55 0.78
CA ILE A 34 -9.49 -8.46 1.04
C ILE A 34 -10.08 -7.44 2.03
N ARG A 35 -11.31 -7.00 1.78
CA ARG A 35 -12.00 -6.03 2.65
C ARG A 35 -12.27 -6.59 4.04
N GLU A 36 -12.75 -7.83 4.13
CA GLU A 36 -13.00 -8.52 5.41
C GLU A 36 -11.71 -8.66 6.23
N THR A 37 -10.59 -9.01 5.59
CA THR A 37 -9.28 -9.12 6.24
C THR A 37 -8.81 -7.77 6.77
N GLY A 38 -8.87 -6.72 5.95
CA GLY A 38 -8.45 -5.39 6.39
C GLY A 38 -9.36 -4.79 7.46
N GLN A 39 -10.67 -5.07 7.42
CA GLN A 39 -11.59 -4.65 8.48
C GLN A 39 -11.29 -5.37 9.80
N THR A 40 -11.03 -6.68 9.75
CA THR A 40 -10.63 -7.46 10.94
C THR A 40 -9.39 -6.87 11.60
N LEU A 41 -8.41 -6.45 10.81
CA LEU A 41 -7.20 -5.79 11.31
C LEU A 41 -7.54 -4.45 11.98
N LYS A 42 -8.34 -3.60 11.34
CA LYS A 42 -8.76 -2.32 11.93
C LYS A 42 -9.52 -2.51 13.24
N ASP A 43 -10.41 -3.49 13.31
CA ASP A 43 -11.20 -3.78 14.51
C ASP A 43 -10.30 -4.23 15.67
N ALA A 44 -9.26 -5.02 15.39
CA ALA A 44 -8.29 -5.47 16.40
C ALA A 44 -7.51 -4.32 17.06
N PHE A 45 -7.37 -3.17 16.39
CA PHE A 45 -6.71 -1.96 16.89
C PHE A 45 -7.69 -0.82 17.18
N SER A 46 -9.00 -1.10 17.28
CA SER A 46 -10.03 -0.06 17.46
C SER A 46 -9.90 0.75 18.75
N ASP A 47 -9.28 0.18 19.80
CA ASP A 47 -9.00 0.89 21.06
C ASP A 47 -7.73 1.76 21.01
N VAL A 48 -6.92 1.65 19.95
CA VAL A 48 -5.70 2.46 19.78
C VAL A 48 -6.05 3.76 19.09
N LYS A 49 -5.97 4.85 19.85
CA LYS A 49 -6.22 6.19 19.33
C LYS A 49 -5.29 6.50 18.15
N ASP A 50 -5.86 7.06 17.08
CA ASP A 50 -5.15 7.51 15.88
C ASP A 50 -4.38 6.38 15.15
N PHE A 51 -4.78 5.11 15.35
CA PHE A 51 -4.23 3.99 14.58
C PHE A 51 -4.56 4.11 13.09
N ARG A 52 -3.52 3.99 12.25
CA ARG A 52 -3.63 3.85 10.80
C ARG A 52 -2.71 2.73 10.34
N GLU A 53 -3.28 1.76 9.64
CA GLU A 53 -2.50 0.73 8.96
C GLU A 53 -1.93 1.29 7.64
N TYR A 54 -0.68 0.94 7.33
CA TYR A 54 -0.03 1.29 6.07
C TYR A 54 0.22 0.03 5.25
N PHE A 55 -0.51 -0.13 4.14
CA PHE A 55 -0.37 -1.29 3.28
C PHE A 55 1.00 -1.29 2.59
N ALA A 56 1.77 -2.36 2.77
CA ALA A 56 3.05 -2.55 2.09
C ALA A 56 2.83 -2.73 0.58
N VAL A 57 3.06 -1.68 -0.22
CA VAL A 57 2.73 -1.64 -1.65
C VAL A 57 3.46 -2.72 -2.45
N LYS A 58 4.71 -3.02 -2.06
CA LYS A 58 5.51 -4.13 -2.61
C LYS A 58 4.82 -5.50 -2.56
N ALA A 59 3.86 -5.71 -1.64
CA ALA A 59 3.15 -6.98 -1.53
C ALA A 59 2.21 -7.23 -2.71
N LEU A 60 1.56 -6.18 -3.23
CA LEU A 60 0.66 -6.25 -4.38
C LEU A 60 0.48 -4.85 -5.02
N PRO A 61 1.39 -4.41 -5.91
CA PRO A 61 1.37 -3.08 -6.52
C PRO A 61 0.36 -2.98 -7.67
N ASN A 62 -0.86 -3.46 -7.46
CA ASN A 62 -1.96 -3.39 -8.42
C ASN A 62 -2.79 -2.13 -8.16
N PRO A 63 -2.97 -1.21 -9.14
CA PRO A 63 -3.69 0.05 -8.93
C PRO A 63 -5.08 -0.11 -8.32
N ARG A 64 -5.86 -1.11 -8.76
CA ARG A 64 -7.20 -1.34 -8.23
C ARG A 64 -7.17 -1.79 -6.77
N ILE A 65 -6.16 -2.57 -6.38
CA ILE A 65 -5.97 -2.98 -4.98
C ILE A 65 -5.57 -1.77 -4.13
N LEU A 66 -4.70 -0.90 -4.62
CA LEU A 66 -4.31 0.32 -3.91
C LEU A 66 -5.51 1.28 -3.71
N GLU A 67 -6.38 1.42 -4.71
CA GLU A 67 -7.66 2.13 -4.57
C GLU A 67 -8.53 1.52 -3.46
N ILE A 68 -8.67 0.19 -3.42
CA ILE A 68 -9.43 -0.51 -2.36
C ILE A 68 -8.81 -0.22 -0.98
N MET A 69 -7.48 -0.29 -0.84
CA MET A 69 -6.79 0.05 0.41
C MET A 69 -7.09 1.49 0.84
N LYS A 70 -7.05 2.44 -0.10
CA LYS A 70 -7.36 3.85 0.17
C LYS A 70 -8.82 4.04 0.59
N GLU A 71 -9.76 3.41 -0.10
CA GLU A 71 -11.19 3.42 0.25
C GLU A 71 -11.44 2.86 1.66
N MET A 72 -10.63 1.89 2.10
CA MET A 72 -10.67 1.33 3.45
C MET A 72 -10.01 2.23 4.51
N GLY A 73 -9.37 3.32 4.11
CA GLY A 73 -8.68 4.28 4.97
C GLY A 73 -7.26 3.86 5.36
N PHE A 74 -6.65 2.93 4.62
CA PHE A 74 -5.24 2.55 4.83
C PHE A 74 -4.34 3.62 4.21
N GLY A 75 -3.15 3.78 4.80
CA GLY A 75 -2.03 4.44 4.14
C GLY A 75 -1.24 3.47 3.26
N PHE A 76 -0.14 3.95 2.71
CA PHE A 76 0.76 3.20 1.83
C PHE A 76 2.18 3.22 2.36
N ASP A 77 2.77 2.04 2.57
CA ASP A 77 4.19 1.88 2.84
C ASP A 77 4.91 1.55 1.52
N CYS A 78 5.73 2.52 1.07
CA CYS A 78 6.42 2.51 -0.21
C CYS A 78 7.93 2.36 -0.01
N SER A 79 8.51 1.34 -0.64
CA SER A 79 9.94 1.07 -0.60
C SER A 79 10.70 1.50 -1.86
N SER A 80 10.00 2.07 -2.85
CA SER A 80 10.57 2.53 -4.11
C SER A 80 9.80 3.70 -4.73
N ILE A 81 10.43 4.46 -5.64
CA ILE A 81 9.75 5.54 -6.36
C ILE A 81 8.53 5.07 -7.17
N PRO A 82 8.57 3.94 -7.90
CA PRO A 82 7.37 3.42 -8.57
C PRO A 82 6.21 3.16 -7.61
N GLU A 83 6.46 2.62 -6.41
CA GLU A 83 5.43 2.41 -5.38
C GLU A 83 4.86 3.72 -4.86
N LEU A 84 5.72 4.71 -4.62
CA LEU A 84 5.32 6.07 -4.23
C LEU A 84 4.40 6.71 -5.30
N LEU A 85 4.77 6.60 -6.57
CA LEU A 85 3.98 7.13 -7.68
C LEU A 85 2.64 6.40 -7.83
N LEU A 86 2.62 5.08 -7.74
CA LEU A 86 1.38 4.30 -7.77
C LEU A 86 0.44 4.68 -6.61
N SER A 87 0.98 4.88 -5.41
CA SER A 87 0.22 5.32 -4.24
C SER A 87 -0.36 6.72 -4.44
N ARG A 88 0.39 7.61 -5.08
CA ARG A 88 -0.10 8.92 -5.48
C ARG A 88 -1.18 8.84 -6.56
N MET A 89 -1.08 7.91 -7.51
CA MET A 89 -2.13 7.68 -8.50
C MET A 89 -3.42 7.17 -7.86
N ALA A 90 -3.32 6.35 -6.81
CA ALA A 90 -4.45 5.92 -5.98
C ALA A 90 -4.97 7.02 -5.02
N GLY A 91 -4.39 8.23 -5.07
CA GLY A 91 -4.85 9.39 -4.31
C GLY A 91 -4.19 9.60 -2.94
N GLY A 92 -3.20 8.79 -2.55
CA GLY A 92 -2.44 9.00 -1.30
C GLY A 92 -1.54 10.25 -1.37
N ARG A 93 -1.51 11.07 -0.33
CA ARG A 93 -0.66 12.26 -0.21
C ARG A 93 -0.22 12.48 1.25
N GLY A 94 0.92 13.15 1.47
CA GLY A 94 1.37 13.53 2.80
C GLY A 94 1.43 12.35 3.77
N GLU A 95 0.73 12.46 4.90
CA GLU A 95 0.63 11.43 5.94
C GLU A 95 -0.08 10.13 5.50
N ASP A 96 -0.64 10.06 4.28
CA ASP A 96 -1.13 8.79 3.74
C ASP A 96 0.00 7.87 3.28
N ILE A 97 1.22 8.38 3.10
CA ILE A 97 2.33 7.63 2.52
C ILE A 97 3.53 7.67 3.47
N ILE A 98 4.12 6.50 3.73
CA ILE A 98 5.44 6.36 4.35
C ILE A 98 6.40 5.87 3.27
N PHE A 99 7.53 6.54 3.11
CA PHE A 99 8.61 6.13 2.23
C PHE A 99 9.73 5.47 3.07
N THR A 100 9.86 4.15 2.95
CA THR A 100 10.72 3.27 3.78
C THR A 100 11.94 2.74 3.01
N SER A 101 12.35 3.41 1.93
CA SER A 101 13.51 3.00 1.14
C SER A 101 14.83 3.13 1.93
N ASN A 102 15.63 2.07 1.93
CA ASN A 102 16.89 1.98 2.66
C ASN A 102 18.13 2.42 1.85
N ASN A 103 18.02 2.54 0.52
CA ASN A 103 19.11 3.01 -0.32
C ASN A 103 18.64 4.18 -1.19
N THR A 104 18.29 5.28 -0.53
CA THR A 104 17.66 6.44 -1.16
C THR A 104 18.69 7.47 -1.59
N SER A 105 18.63 7.88 -2.86
CA SER A 105 19.42 8.98 -3.42
C SER A 105 18.79 10.35 -3.12
N PRO A 106 19.56 11.46 -3.18
CA PRO A 106 19.01 12.82 -3.05
C PRO A 106 17.90 13.13 -4.07
N GLU A 107 18.00 12.60 -5.29
CA GLU A 107 17.00 12.74 -6.34
C GLU A 107 15.69 12.06 -5.98
N GLU A 108 15.76 10.85 -5.41
CA GLU A 108 14.57 10.13 -4.93
C GLU A 108 13.92 10.85 -3.75
N PHE A 109 14.70 11.44 -2.84
CA PHE A 109 14.13 12.28 -1.78
C PHE A 109 13.42 13.53 -2.31
N LYS A 110 13.89 14.14 -3.41
CA LYS A 110 13.17 15.24 -4.07
C LYS A 110 11.82 14.77 -4.61
N VAL A 111 11.76 13.56 -5.18
CA VAL A 111 10.49 12.97 -5.63
C VAL A 111 9.57 12.68 -4.44
N ALA A 112 10.12 12.18 -3.33
CA ALA A 112 9.40 11.93 -2.08
C ALA A 112 8.80 13.21 -1.48
N ALA A 113 9.52 14.34 -1.54
CA ALA A 113 9.06 15.64 -1.06
C ALA A 113 8.05 16.33 -1.99
N ALA A 114 8.03 15.99 -3.28
CA ALA A 114 7.09 16.54 -4.25
C ALA A 114 5.63 16.12 -3.96
N ASP A 115 4.68 16.75 -4.65
CA ASP A 115 3.25 16.43 -4.62
C ASP A 115 2.66 16.32 -3.19
N GLY A 116 2.99 17.26 -2.30
CA GLY A 116 2.49 17.26 -0.92
C GLY A 116 3.26 16.35 0.04
N GLY A 117 4.38 15.79 -0.40
CA GLY A 117 5.31 15.06 0.45
C GLY A 117 4.82 13.67 0.88
N CYS A 118 5.60 13.05 1.75
CA CYS A 118 5.29 11.82 2.46
C CYS A 118 6.10 11.77 3.77
N ILE A 119 5.74 10.84 4.65
CA ILE A 119 6.53 10.55 5.85
C ILE A 119 7.80 9.82 5.40
N LEU A 120 8.98 10.31 5.80
CA LEU A 120 10.24 9.64 5.53
C LEU A 120 10.61 8.74 6.71
N ASN A 121 10.82 7.46 6.42
CA ASN A 121 11.45 6.53 7.36
C ASN A 121 12.89 6.30 6.89
N LEU A 122 13.86 6.79 7.67
CA LEU A 122 15.27 6.71 7.35
C LEU A 122 15.88 5.46 8.01
N ASP A 123 16.35 4.52 7.20
CA ASP A 123 16.92 3.25 7.66
C ASP A 123 18.20 3.46 8.48
N ASP A 124 19.04 4.43 8.10
CA ASP A 124 20.28 4.74 8.80
C ASP A 124 20.72 6.21 8.67
N VAL A 125 21.68 6.61 9.52
CA VAL A 125 22.19 7.99 9.65
C VAL A 125 22.80 8.54 8.35
N THR A 126 23.29 7.67 7.44
CA THR A 126 23.90 8.08 6.17
C THR A 126 22.88 8.65 5.18
N LEU A 127 21.59 8.45 5.42
CA LEU A 127 20.52 9.05 4.63
C LEU A 127 20.24 10.50 5.02
N ILE A 128 20.53 10.91 6.26
CA ILE A 128 20.26 12.27 6.77
C ILE A 128 20.85 13.35 5.84
N PRO A 129 22.14 13.31 5.45
CA PRO A 129 22.71 14.34 4.59
C PRO A 129 22.13 14.39 3.16
N LYS A 130 21.38 13.36 2.76
CA LYS A 130 20.77 13.26 1.42
C LYS A 130 19.35 13.84 1.38
N VAL A 131 18.72 14.05 2.53
CA VAL A 131 17.37 14.64 2.62
C VAL A 131 17.48 16.14 2.29
N PRO A 132 16.73 16.66 1.28
CA PRO A 132 16.87 18.04 0.81
C PRO A 132 16.61 19.10 1.89
N GLU A 133 15.59 18.87 2.71
CA GLU A 133 15.20 19.74 3.81
C GLU A 133 14.89 18.87 5.04
N LEU A 134 15.67 19.03 6.10
CA LEU A 134 15.42 18.41 7.40
C LEU A 134 14.90 19.49 8.36
N PRO A 135 13.86 19.17 9.16
CA PRO A 135 13.43 20.09 10.19
C PRO A 135 14.54 20.25 11.24
N GLU A 136 14.68 21.46 11.77
CA GLU A 136 15.66 21.76 12.84
C GLU A 136 15.37 20.95 14.12
N PHE A 137 14.09 20.63 14.35
CA PHE A 137 13.62 19.84 15.49
C PHE A 137 12.63 18.77 15.03
N ILE A 138 12.80 17.55 15.56
CA ILE A 138 11.81 16.46 15.50
C ILE A 138 11.16 16.43 16.88
N TYR A 139 9.86 16.71 16.95
CA TYR A 139 9.07 16.73 18.20
C TYR A 139 8.35 15.41 18.43
#